data_AF-A0A0F7SKJ9-F1
#
_entry.id   AF-A0A0F7SKJ9-F1
#
_cell.length_a   1.000
_cell.length_b   1.000
_cell.length_c   1.000
_cell.angle_alpha   90.00
_cell.angle_beta   90.00
_cell.angle_gamma   90.00
#
_symmetry.space_group_name_H-M   'P 1'
#
loop_
_entity.id
_entity.type
_entity.pdbx_description
1 polymer ?
#
loop_
_entity_poly.entity_id
_entity_poly.type
_entity_poly.pdbx_seq_one_letter_code
_entity_poly.pdbx_strand_id
1 'polypeptide(L)'
;MATVGTVRNSTLRADIPRLPASVEPPHLPKWVSSPETKQDLNWASLATIDLSLLDSQDPQVRKELVAMTKKALSTDGFLYVIGTGVPQETLERQLAIAQHVISGIPQSEKGPYAAKLDEGSYKGYKLRGVWKRDDIPDNIEHYNLESSSFQSPTKQHHPSVLPFLPEIQAFADYTNNHIVRRLFTLVSLVLELEEDALWKLHSQEKPIGASCQRFMGYFPRDEDAESKTDGIWSKGHTDYNTLSLLWSQPISALQVLTPGENKWKWVKHTPGALVVNVADALDFLSGGVLKATRHRVIRPPSDQADIIRYILIHFARAAPDTMLNPIAESPLAQREGKNAFQSRIDQGGRAPTQEEWLKERIRRTGKELYDDERNPPGSGLVEEEILGTKVEYYV
;
A
#
# COMPACT_ATOMS: atom_id res chain seq x y z
N MET A 1 -6.35 -42.32 -21.49
CA MET A 1 -5.04 -41.79 -21.06
C MET A 1 -4.78 -40.53 -21.86
N ALA A 2 -5.14 -39.37 -21.32
CA ALA A 2 -4.84 -38.08 -21.93
C ALA A 2 -3.98 -37.31 -20.93
N THR A 3 -2.73 -37.08 -21.33
CA THR A 3 -1.70 -36.38 -20.57
C THR A 3 -2.11 -34.94 -20.33
N VAL A 4 -2.36 -34.59 -19.07
CA VAL A 4 -2.46 -33.20 -18.60
C VAL A 4 -1.09 -32.56 -18.78
N GLY A 5 -1.02 -31.59 -19.69
CA GLY A 5 0.19 -30.81 -19.96
C GLY A 5 0.60 -30.03 -18.73
N THR A 6 1.73 -30.41 -18.15
CA THR A 6 2.40 -29.66 -17.09
C THR A 6 2.95 -28.38 -17.71
N VAL A 7 2.30 -27.25 -17.46
CA VAL A 7 2.90 -25.94 -17.75
C VAL A 7 4.12 -25.81 -16.85
N ARG A 8 5.29 -25.69 -17.46
CA ARG A 8 6.58 -25.59 -16.74
C ARG A 8 6.61 -24.31 -15.91
N ASN A 9 6.80 -24.48 -14.61
CA ASN A 9 6.88 -23.44 -13.58
C ASN A 9 8.21 -22.64 -13.62
N SER A 10 8.81 -22.42 -14.80
CA SER A 10 10.23 -22.06 -14.94
C SER A 10 10.54 -20.58 -15.22
N THR A 11 9.61 -19.64 -15.03
CA THR A 11 9.82 -18.23 -15.45
C THR A 11 9.50 -17.17 -14.39
N LEU A 12 9.29 -17.52 -13.12
CA LEU A 12 9.10 -16.51 -12.07
C LEU A 12 10.37 -16.03 -11.39
N ARG A 13 11.54 -16.68 -11.58
CA ARG A 13 12.81 -16.15 -11.06
C ARG A 13 13.28 -14.99 -11.94
N ALA A 14 12.95 -13.76 -11.55
CA ALA A 14 13.57 -12.57 -12.12
C ALA A 14 14.92 -12.35 -11.45
N ASP A 15 15.92 -11.94 -12.23
CA ASP A 15 17.17 -11.44 -11.66
C ASP A 15 16.86 -10.23 -10.77
N ILE A 16 17.42 -10.23 -9.56
CA ILE A 16 17.35 -9.09 -8.64
C ILE A 16 17.83 -7.85 -9.38
N PRO A 17 17.13 -6.70 -9.31
CA PRO A 17 17.52 -5.50 -10.03
C PRO A 17 18.96 -5.12 -9.64
N ARG A 18 19.89 -5.36 -10.58
CA ARG A 18 21.23 -4.82 -10.55
C ARG A 18 21.24 -3.64 -11.52
N LEU A 19 21.93 -2.58 -11.13
CA LEU A 19 22.26 -1.49 -12.07
C LEU A 19 22.87 -2.10 -13.34
N PRO A 20 22.59 -1.54 -14.53
CA PRO A 20 23.39 -1.83 -15.71
C PRO A 20 24.86 -1.62 -15.34
N ALA A 21 25.72 -2.61 -15.63
CA ALA A 21 27.11 -2.67 -15.15
C ALA A 21 28.01 -1.48 -15.56
N SER A 22 27.49 -0.51 -16.33
CA SER A 22 28.22 0.60 -16.94
C SER A 22 27.87 1.99 -16.38
N VAL A 23 27.05 2.12 -15.34
CA VAL A 23 26.70 3.43 -14.74
C VAL A 23 27.03 3.39 -13.25
N GLU A 24 28.02 4.18 -12.83
CA GLU A 24 28.30 4.39 -11.41
C GLU A 24 27.06 5.06 -10.77
N PRO A 25 26.47 4.50 -9.71
CA PRO A 25 25.27 5.06 -9.11
C PRO A 25 25.54 6.46 -8.59
N PRO A 26 24.60 7.41 -8.71
CA PRO A 26 24.80 8.75 -8.21
C PRO A 26 25.06 8.71 -6.69
N HIS A 27 26.03 9.48 -6.24
CA HIS A 27 26.45 9.46 -4.84
C HIS A 27 25.33 9.97 -3.92
N LEU A 28 25.02 9.19 -2.87
CA LEU A 28 24.18 9.60 -1.75
C LEU A 28 24.84 9.16 -0.44
N PRO A 29 24.62 9.91 0.67
CA PRO A 29 24.89 9.38 2.00
C PRO A 29 24.22 8.02 2.18
N LYS A 30 24.93 7.10 2.84
CA LYS A 30 24.36 5.79 3.18
C LYS A 30 23.18 5.97 4.13
N TRP A 31 22.15 5.15 3.96
CA TRP A 31 21.04 5.09 4.88
C TRP A 31 21.52 4.67 6.27
N VAL A 32 21.03 5.37 7.30
CA VAL A 32 21.27 5.04 8.70
C VAL A 32 19.93 4.63 9.30
N SER A 33 19.81 3.35 9.65
CA SER A 33 18.59 2.84 10.25
C SER A 33 18.32 3.47 11.62
N SER A 34 17.06 3.76 11.90
CA SER A 34 16.63 4.21 13.22
C SER A 34 16.63 3.05 14.21
N PRO A 35 16.88 3.29 15.50
CA PRO A 35 16.74 2.25 16.52
C PRO A 35 15.29 1.80 16.64
N GLU A 36 15.05 0.51 16.94
CA GLU A 36 13.74 0.03 17.37
C GLU A 36 13.36 0.64 18.73
N THR A 37 12.06 0.82 18.96
CA THR A 37 11.57 1.30 20.25
C THR A 37 11.86 0.29 21.35
N LYS A 38 12.19 0.79 22.54
CA LYS A 38 12.36 0.00 23.77
C LYS A 38 11.06 -0.11 24.55
N GLN A 39 10.00 0.59 24.13
CA GLN A 39 8.71 0.55 24.79
C GLN A 39 7.96 -0.74 24.43
N ASP A 40 7.31 -1.34 25.43
CA ASP A 40 6.40 -2.46 25.19
C ASP A 40 5.02 -1.92 24.82
N LEU A 41 4.69 -2.05 23.54
CA LEU A 41 3.43 -1.58 22.98
C LEU A 41 2.45 -2.74 22.83
N ASN A 42 1.16 -2.45 22.72
CA ASN A 42 0.15 -3.47 22.43
C ASN A 42 0.26 -3.94 20.96
N TRP A 43 1.13 -4.92 20.70
CA TRP A 43 1.45 -5.40 19.35
C TRP A 43 0.30 -6.19 18.71
N ALA A 44 0.09 -5.97 17.41
CA ALA A 44 -0.79 -6.79 16.59
C ALA A 44 -0.14 -8.17 16.34
N SER A 45 -0.91 -9.24 16.50
CA SER A 45 -0.46 -10.61 16.20
C SER A 45 -0.72 -10.95 14.73
N LEU A 46 0.11 -10.41 13.83
CA LEU A 46 -0.01 -10.65 12.39
C LEU A 46 0.74 -11.92 11.97
N ALA A 47 0.16 -12.71 11.07
CA ALA A 47 0.81 -13.87 10.49
C ALA A 47 2.02 -13.45 9.63
N THR A 48 3.03 -14.33 9.54
CA THR A 48 4.16 -14.16 8.61
C THR A 48 4.15 -15.32 7.62
N ILE A 49 4.23 -15.00 6.32
CA ILE A 49 4.41 -16.00 5.26
C ILE A 49 5.76 -15.81 4.58
N ASP A 50 6.34 -16.92 4.10
CA ASP A 50 7.53 -16.91 3.25
C ASP A 50 7.12 -17.13 1.79
N LEU A 51 7.27 -16.08 0.96
CA LEU A 51 6.87 -16.09 -0.44
C LEU A 51 7.70 -17.06 -1.29
N SER A 52 8.89 -17.43 -0.84
CA SER A 52 9.75 -18.40 -1.54
C SER A 52 9.18 -19.82 -1.48
N LEU A 53 8.34 -20.13 -0.50
CA LEU A 53 7.68 -21.44 -0.37
C LEU A 53 6.70 -21.74 -1.51
N LEU A 54 6.30 -20.72 -2.29
CA LEU A 54 5.54 -20.91 -3.53
C LEU A 54 6.34 -21.73 -4.58
N ASP A 55 7.67 -21.69 -4.53
CA ASP A 55 8.56 -22.46 -5.41
C ASP A 55 8.79 -23.91 -4.94
N SER A 56 8.25 -24.28 -3.78
CA SER A 56 8.39 -25.63 -3.23
C SER A 56 7.84 -26.66 -4.21
N GLN A 57 8.58 -27.74 -4.42
CA GLN A 57 8.10 -28.85 -5.24
C GLN A 57 7.04 -29.68 -4.51
N ASP A 58 6.99 -29.61 -3.18
CA ASP A 58 5.97 -30.27 -2.36
C ASP A 58 4.62 -29.53 -2.43
N PRO A 59 3.56 -30.16 -2.98
CA PRO A 59 2.23 -29.56 -3.04
C PRO A 59 1.64 -29.24 -1.66
N GLN A 60 2.01 -29.99 -0.62
CA GLN A 60 1.48 -29.78 0.74
C GLN A 60 2.00 -28.46 1.32
N VAL A 61 3.28 -28.14 1.11
CA VAL A 61 3.88 -26.85 1.51
C VAL A 61 3.15 -25.68 0.83
N ARG A 62 2.88 -25.78 -0.47
CA ARG A 62 2.13 -24.73 -1.20
C ARG A 62 0.69 -24.61 -0.69
N LYS A 63 0.04 -25.73 -0.38
CA LYS A 63 -1.33 -25.74 0.18
C LYS A 63 -1.39 -25.08 1.56
N GLU A 64 -0.42 -25.34 2.43
CA GLU A 64 -0.32 -24.71 3.75
C GLU A 64 -0.07 -23.21 3.65
N LEU A 65 0.79 -22.78 2.72
CA LEU A 65 1.02 -21.37 2.42
C LEU A 65 -0.27 -20.66 1.99
N VAL A 66 -1.05 -21.27 1.08
CA VAL A 66 -2.36 -20.74 0.66
C VAL A 66 -3.34 -20.67 1.83
N ALA A 67 -3.42 -21.72 2.66
CA ALA A 67 -4.31 -21.74 3.81
C ALA A 67 -3.96 -20.67 4.87
N MET A 68 -2.67 -20.48 5.15
CA MET A 68 -2.18 -19.44 6.06
C MET A 68 -2.49 -18.05 5.50
N THR A 69 -2.26 -17.83 4.20
CA THR A 69 -2.58 -16.58 3.52
C THR A 69 -4.07 -16.28 3.56
N LYS A 70 -4.94 -17.27 3.28
CA LYS A 70 -6.40 -17.14 3.38
C LYS A 70 -6.79 -16.67 4.77
N LYS A 71 -6.33 -17.38 5.81
CA LYS A 71 -6.68 -17.07 7.20
C LYS A 71 -6.26 -15.65 7.59
N ALA A 72 -5.03 -15.25 7.26
CA ALA A 72 -4.53 -13.92 7.60
C ALA A 72 -5.32 -12.81 6.90
N LEU A 73 -5.56 -12.94 5.59
CA LEU A 73 -6.23 -11.91 4.80
C LEU A 73 -7.75 -11.83 5.05
N SER A 74 -8.40 -12.95 5.43
CA SER A 74 -9.82 -12.95 5.78
C SER A 74 -10.09 -12.50 7.21
N THR A 75 -9.10 -12.59 8.10
CA THR A 75 -9.25 -12.26 9.53
C THR A 75 -8.71 -10.86 9.84
N ASP A 76 -7.42 -10.65 9.56
CA ASP A 76 -6.71 -9.43 9.92
C ASP A 76 -6.60 -8.45 8.75
N GLY A 77 -6.74 -8.93 7.51
CA GLY A 77 -6.50 -8.13 6.31
C GLY A 77 -5.05 -7.69 6.11
N PHE A 78 -4.14 -8.16 6.99
CA PHE A 78 -2.72 -7.83 7.07
C PHE A 78 -1.89 -9.10 7.29
N LEU A 79 -0.66 -9.10 6.77
CA LEU A 79 0.37 -10.09 7.11
C LEU A 79 1.77 -9.54 6.86
N TYR A 80 2.78 -10.21 7.42
CA TYR A 80 4.16 -10.03 7.01
C TYR A 80 4.52 -10.99 5.87
N VAL A 81 5.27 -10.51 4.89
CA VAL A 81 5.81 -11.31 3.79
C VAL A 81 7.33 -11.23 3.81
N ILE A 82 7.98 -12.38 3.94
CA ILE A 82 9.43 -12.55 3.79
C ILE A 82 9.75 -13.36 2.52
N GLY A 83 11.03 -13.61 2.24
CA GLY A 83 11.43 -14.38 1.06
C GLY A 83 11.16 -13.66 -0.27
N THR A 84 11.17 -12.33 -0.26
CA THR A 84 10.91 -11.47 -1.44
C THR A 84 12.05 -11.46 -2.44
N GLY A 85 13.24 -11.90 -2.03
CA GLY A 85 14.47 -11.86 -2.82
C GLY A 85 15.12 -10.48 -2.93
N VAL A 86 14.58 -9.45 -2.26
CA VAL A 86 15.18 -8.11 -2.25
C VAL A 86 16.33 -8.07 -1.22
N PRO A 87 17.57 -7.78 -1.64
CA PRO A 87 18.69 -7.61 -0.71
C PRO A 87 18.49 -6.40 0.20
N GLN A 88 18.98 -6.52 1.44
CA GLN A 88 18.95 -5.43 2.42
C GLN A 88 19.64 -4.15 1.89
N GLU A 89 20.77 -4.28 1.19
CA GLU A 89 21.48 -3.16 0.59
C GLU A 89 20.65 -2.40 -0.46
N THR A 90 19.81 -3.11 -1.23
CA THR A 90 18.90 -2.50 -2.21
C THR A 90 17.81 -1.71 -1.50
N LEU A 91 17.26 -2.26 -0.41
CA LEU A 91 16.26 -1.58 0.40
C LEU A 91 16.83 -0.31 1.04
N GLU A 92 18.01 -0.40 1.64
CA GLU A 92 18.73 0.73 2.24
C GLU A 92 19.07 1.81 1.20
N ARG A 93 19.45 1.40 -0.02
CA ARG A 93 19.67 2.34 -1.12
C ARG A 93 18.39 3.09 -1.50
N GLN A 94 17.24 2.40 -1.58
CA GLN A 94 15.97 3.05 -1.86
C GLN A 94 15.51 3.96 -0.72
N LEU A 95 15.79 3.62 0.54
CA LEU A 95 15.53 4.50 1.69
C LEU A 95 16.41 5.76 1.66
N ALA A 96 17.68 5.64 1.28
CA ALA A 96 18.56 6.80 1.07
C ALA A 96 18.03 7.72 -0.05
N ILE A 97 17.55 7.15 -1.15
CA ILE A 97 16.90 7.91 -2.23
C ILE A 97 15.62 8.58 -1.72
N ALA A 98 14.76 7.87 -0.99
CA ALA A 98 13.55 8.43 -0.41
C ALA A 98 13.88 9.59 0.55
N GLN A 99 14.91 9.46 1.39
CA GLN A 99 15.39 10.53 2.25
C GLN A 99 15.86 11.74 1.45
N HIS A 100 16.59 11.54 0.36
CA HIS A 100 17.00 12.64 -0.53
C HIS A 100 15.79 13.34 -1.16
N VAL A 101 14.83 12.59 -1.71
CA VAL A 101 13.62 13.11 -2.34
C VAL A 101 12.75 13.90 -1.34
N ILE A 102 12.58 13.37 -0.13
CA ILE A 102 11.69 13.92 0.89
C ILE A 102 12.35 15.04 1.71
N SER A 103 13.63 14.94 2.03
CA SER A 103 14.32 15.88 2.93
C SER A 103 15.52 16.59 2.32
N GLY A 104 16.14 16.02 1.28
CA GLY A 104 17.27 16.64 0.59
C GLY A 104 16.86 17.75 -0.38
N ILE A 105 15.62 17.73 -0.88
CA ILE A 105 15.07 18.77 -1.76
C ILE A 105 14.30 19.80 -0.90
N PRO A 106 14.59 21.12 -1.02
CA PRO A 106 13.86 22.15 -0.29
C PRO A 106 12.36 22.13 -0.59
N GLN A 107 11.52 22.38 0.43
CA GLN A 107 10.05 22.40 0.26
C GLN A 107 9.59 23.39 -0.83
N SER A 108 10.26 24.55 -0.92
CA SER A 108 9.98 25.60 -1.90
C SER A 108 10.18 25.17 -3.35
N GLU A 109 11.01 24.14 -3.60
CA GLU A 109 11.33 23.65 -4.94
C GLU A 109 10.39 22.53 -5.41
N LYS A 110 9.55 21.99 -4.51
CA LYS A 110 8.67 20.84 -4.81
C LYS A 110 7.34 21.24 -5.45
N GLY A 111 6.95 22.51 -5.34
CA GLY A 111 5.68 23.04 -5.85
C GLY A 111 5.37 22.70 -7.32
N PRO A 112 6.31 22.89 -8.26
CA PRO A 112 6.10 22.54 -9.68
C PRO A 112 5.83 21.05 -9.95
N TYR A 113 6.18 20.19 -8.99
CA TYR A 113 6.02 18.73 -9.08
C TYR A 113 4.92 18.22 -8.14
N ALA A 114 4.08 19.12 -7.63
CA ALA A 114 2.97 18.78 -6.75
C ALA A 114 1.91 17.95 -7.48
N ALA A 115 1.34 17.02 -6.73
CA ALA A 115 0.24 16.19 -7.15
C ALA A 115 -1.05 17.02 -7.27
N LYS A 116 -1.84 16.69 -8.28
CA LYS A 116 -3.12 17.34 -8.53
C LYS A 116 -4.25 16.62 -7.79
N LEU A 117 -4.30 16.82 -6.48
CA LEU A 117 -5.23 16.13 -5.59
C LEU A 117 -6.71 16.35 -5.98
N ASP A 118 -7.06 17.56 -6.40
CA ASP A 118 -8.41 17.92 -6.86
C ASP A 118 -8.83 17.20 -8.15
N GLU A 119 -7.86 16.85 -8.99
CA GLU A 119 -8.11 16.04 -10.19
C GLU A 119 -8.20 14.54 -9.86
N GLY A 120 -7.98 14.15 -8.60
CA GLY A 120 -7.96 12.76 -8.15
C GLY A 120 -6.62 12.06 -8.43
N SER A 121 -5.51 12.80 -8.42
CA SER A 121 -4.18 12.25 -8.70
C SER A 121 -3.20 12.51 -7.56
N TYR A 122 -2.50 11.45 -7.15
CA TYR A 122 -1.36 11.54 -6.23
C TYR A 122 -0.01 11.67 -6.91
N LYS A 123 0.06 11.57 -8.25
CA LYS A 123 1.33 11.53 -8.99
C LYS A 123 2.18 12.78 -8.70
N GLY A 124 3.44 12.59 -8.33
CA GLY A 124 4.30 13.65 -7.83
C GLY A 124 4.17 13.85 -6.32
N TYR A 125 4.38 15.08 -5.85
CA TYR A 125 4.39 15.39 -4.42
C TYR A 125 3.02 15.69 -3.84
N LYS A 126 2.61 14.96 -2.80
CA LYS A 126 1.67 15.52 -1.83
C LYS A 126 2.51 16.31 -0.83
N LEU A 127 2.44 17.64 -0.88
CA LEU A 127 3.24 18.54 -0.03
C LEU A 127 2.74 18.52 1.42
N ARG A 128 3.62 18.84 2.38
CA ARG A 128 3.26 19.01 3.79
C ARG A 128 2.32 20.19 3.99
N GLY A 129 1.42 20.06 4.97
CA GLY A 129 0.45 21.10 5.34
C GLY A 129 -0.68 21.34 4.34
N VAL A 130 -0.79 20.51 3.30
CA VAL A 130 -1.90 20.55 2.34
C VAL A 130 -3.20 20.06 2.97
N TRP A 131 -3.13 19.04 3.82
CA TRP A 131 -4.26 18.56 4.61
C TRP A 131 -4.23 19.21 5.98
N LYS A 132 -5.41 19.24 6.61
CA LYS A 132 -5.57 19.76 7.96
C LYS A 132 -6.39 18.81 8.81
N ARG A 133 -6.14 18.85 10.10
CA ARG A 133 -6.95 18.24 11.14
C ARG A 133 -6.97 19.20 12.32
N ASP A 134 -8.15 19.53 12.83
CA ASP A 134 -8.29 20.44 13.98
C ASP A 134 -7.50 21.76 13.78
N ASP A 135 -7.58 22.29 12.55
CA ASP A 135 -6.80 23.42 12.02
C ASP A 135 -5.26 23.27 12.00
N ILE A 136 -4.73 22.13 12.44
CA ILE A 136 -3.32 21.78 12.38
C ILE A 136 -2.97 21.23 10.99
N PRO A 137 -2.01 21.86 10.27
CA PRO A 137 -1.50 21.33 9.01
C PRO A 137 -0.84 19.97 9.22
N ASP A 138 -1.06 19.05 8.27
CA ASP A 138 -0.48 17.71 8.37
C ASP A 138 1.06 17.74 8.20
N ASN A 139 1.73 16.78 8.84
CA ASN A 139 3.18 16.59 8.84
C ASN A 139 3.65 15.57 7.81
N ILE A 140 2.85 15.28 6.79
CA ILE A 140 3.05 14.15 5.88
C ILE A 140 3.46 14.66 4.50
N GLU A 141 4.52 14.08 3.95
CA GLU A 141 4.90 14.27 2.56
C GLU A 141 4.87 12.95 1.79
N HIS A 142 4.28 12.95 0.61
CA HIS A 142 4.35 11.81 -0.31
C HIS A 142 5.11 12.23 -1.57
N TYR A 143 5.77 11.26 -2.20
CA TYR A 143 6.22 11.33 -3.57
C TYR A 143 5.82 10.05 -4.30
N ASN A 144 4.86 10.18 -5.23
CA ASN A 144 4.28 9.05 -5.94
C ASN A 144 4.79 8.97 -7.38
N LEU A 145 5.25 7.78 -7.75
CA LEU A 145 5.80 7.44 -9.06
C LEU A 145 4.91 6.38 -9.68
N GLU A 146 4.33 6.69 -10.83
CA GLU A 146 3.52 5.77 -11.62
C GLU A 146 4.28 5.40 -12.90
N SER A 147 3.80 4.45 -13.70
CA SER A 147 4.45 4.08 -14.97
C SER A 147 4.81 5.29 -15.86
N SER A 148 3.92 6.29 -15.92
CA SER A 148 4.16 7.52 -16.70
C SER A 148 5.32 8.38 -16.17
N SER A 149 5.67 8.26 -14.89
CA SER A 149 6.81 8.94 -14.28
C SER A 149 8.13 8.47 -14.89
N PHE A 150 8.23 7.19 -15.23
CA PHE A 150 9.45 6.61 -15.81
C PHE A 150 9.53 6.80 -17.33
N GLN A 151 8.38 6.82 -18.02
CA GLN A 151 8.32 6.94 -19.48
C GLN A 151 8.53 8.38 -19.99
N SER A 152 8.25 9.40 -19.18
CA SER A 152 8.41 10.82 -19.55
C SER A 152 8.99 11.64 -18.39
N PRO A 153 10.23 11.35 -17.96
CA PRO A 153 10.71 11.75 -16.65
C PRO A 153 11.07 13.24 -16.50
N THR A 154 11.63 13.86 -17.54
CA THR A 154 12.25 15.20 -17.45
C THR A 154 11.30 16.33 -17.05
N LYS A 155 9.99 16.18 -17.33
CA LYS A 155 8.97 17.18 -16.96
C LYS A 155 8.26 16.89 -15.63
N GLN A 156 8.39 15.67 -15.11
CA GLN A 156 7.62 15.19 -13.96
C GLN A 156 8.40 15.20 -12.65
N HIS A 157 9.72 15.39 -12.72
CA HIS A 157 10.61 15.24 -11.59
C HIS A 157 11.54 16.43 -11.44
N HIS A 158 11.86 16.75 -10.19
CA HIS A 158 12.93 17.68 -9.87
C HIS A 158 14.26 17.19 -10.45
N PRO A 159 15.14 18.07 -10.98
CA PRO A 159 16.42 17.66 -11.58
C PRO A 159 17.26 16.74 -10.68
N SER A 160 17.27 16.96 -9.37
CA SER A 160 17.99 16.09 -8.41
C SER A 160 17.44 14.67 -8.30
N VAL A 161 16.20 14.41 -8.73
CA VAL A 161 15.61 13.06 -8.71
C VAL A 161 15.95 12.29 -9.99
N LEU A 162 16.15 12.99 -11.12
CA LEU A 162 16.37 12.37 -12.43
C LEU A 162 17.49 11.31 -12.45
N PRO A 163 18.66 11.53 -11.81
CA PRO A 163 19.74 10.53 -11.79
C PRO A 163 19.36 9.21 -11.12
N PHE A 164 18.38 9.22 -10.21
CA PHE A 164 17.97 8.05 -9.43
C PHE A 164 16.80 7.30 -10.06
N LEU A 165 16.11 7.87 -11.05
CA LEU A 165 14.94 7.23 -11.66
C LEU A 165 15.19 5.81 -12.19
N PRO A 166 16.34 5.49 -12.83
CA PRO A 166 16.62 4.11 -13.22
C PRO A 166 16.65 3.13 -12.05
N GLU A 167 17.24 3.51 -10.90
CA GLU A 167 17.28 2.67 -9.70
C GLU A 167 15.89 2.51 -9.07
N ILE A 168 15.13 3.62 -9.00
CA ILE A 168 13.76 3.63 -8.49
C ILE A 168 12.86 2.75 -9.36
N GLN A 169 12.98 2.88 -10.68
CA GLN A 169 12.21 2.09 -11.64
C GLN A 169 12.56 0.61 -11.51
N ALA A 170 13.83 0.23 -11.49
CA ALA A 170 14.23 -1.17 -11.39
C ALA A 170 13.69 -1.84 -10.10
N PHE A 171 13.70 -1.10 -8.99
CA PHE A 171 13.11 -1.55 -7.72
C PHE A 171 11.58 -1.69 -7.80
N ALA A 172 10.89 -0.70 -8.37
CA ALA A 172 9.44 -0.72 -8.54
C ALA A 172 9.00 -1.83 -9.52
N ASP A 173 9.75 -2.03 -10.61
CA ASP A 173 9.53 -3.06 -11.62
C ASP A 173 9.70 -4.45 -11.01
N TYR A 174 10.75 -4.69 -10.21
CA TYR A 174 10.90 -5.96 -9.50
C TYR A 174 9.77 -6.17 -8.48
N THR A 175 9.43 -5.15 -7.70
CA THR A 175 8.33 -5.24 -6.72
C THR A 175 7.00 -5.60 -7.40
N ASN A 176 6.67 -4.95 -8.54
CA ASN A 176 5.43 -5.21 -9.26
C ASN A 176 5.45 -6.55 -10.02
N ASN A 177 6.47 -6.80 -10.83
CA ASN A 177 6.47 -7.92 -11.77
C ASN A 177 6.93 -9.25 -11.14
N HIS A 178 7.60 -9.20 -9.99
CA HIS A 178 8.00 -10.38 -9.24
C HIS A 178 7.20 -10.57 -7.95
N ILE A 179 7.28 -9.62 -7.00
CA ILE A 179 6.67 -9.80 -5.67
C ILE A 179 5.14 -9.77 -5.75
N VAL A 180 4.57 -8.69 -6.34
CA VAL A 180 3.11 -8.54 -6.48
C VAL A 180 2.53 -9.66 -7.33
N ARG A 181 3.18 -10.05 -8.44
CA ARG A 181 2.73 -11.17 -9.28
C ARG A 181 2.63 -12.48 -8.48
N ARG A 182 3.64 -12.80 -7.66
CA ARG A 182 3.63 -14.00 -6.81
C ARG A 182 2.58 -13.92 -5.70
N LEU A 183 2.40 -12.76 -5.09
CA LEU A 183 1.31 -12.53 -4.13
C LEU A 183 -0.06 -12.70 -4.79
N PHE A 184 -0.24 -12.22 -6.02
CA PHE A 184 -1.48 -12.44 -6.77
C PHE A 184 -1.70 -13.90 -7.13
N THR A 185 -0.65 -14.68 -7.41
CA THR A 185 -0.80 -16.14 -7.52
C THR A 185 -1.34 -16.75 -6.22
N LEU A 186 -0.79 -16.36 -5.06
CA LEU A 186 -1.31 -16.82 -3.78
C LEU A 186 -2.76 -16.39 -3.55
N VAL A 187 -3.09 -15.12 -3.78
CA VAL A 187 -4.44 -14.60 -3.56
C VAL A 187 -5.43 -15.21 -4.56
N SER A 188 -5.05 -15.45 -5.81
CA SER A 188 -5.88 -16.19 -6.77
C SER A 188 -6.20 -17.59 -6.28
N LEU A 189 -5.20 -18.34 -5.78
CA LEU A 189 -5.43 -19.65 -5.19
C LEU A 189 -6.30 -19.60 -3.93
N VAL A 190 -6.14 -18.58 -3.09
CA VAL A 190 -7.01 -18.32 -1.92
C VAL A 190 -8.47 -18.14 -2.36
N LEU A 191 -8.70 -17.40 -3.45
CA LEU A 191 -10.01 -17.18 -4.05
C LEU A 191 -10.51 -18.35 -4.90
N GLU A 192 -9.77 -19.48 -4.90
CA GLU A 192 -10.08 -20.69 -5.66
C GLU A 192 -10.18 -20.44 -7.18
N LEU A 193 -9.35 -19.51 -7.67
CA LEU A 193 -9.19 -19.16 -9.08
C LEU A 193 -7.94 -19.83 -9.68
N GLU A 194 -7.82 -19.76 -11.01
CA GLU A 194 -6.58 -20.03 -11.71
C GLU A 194 -5.43 -19.12 -11.22
N GLU A 195 -4.20 -19.64 -11.20
CA GLU A 195 -3.01 -19.01 -10.59
C GLU A 195 -2.68 -17.61 -11.11
N ASP A 196 -3.11 -17.25 -12.31
CA ASP A 196 -2.82 -15.96 -12.95
C ASP A 196 -4.03 -15.00 -13.02
N ALA A 197 -5.17 -15.38 -12.44
CA ALA A 197 -6.42 -14.65 -12.58
C ALA A 197 -6.33 -13.19 -12.10
N LEU A 198 -5.76 -12.95 -10.91
CA LEU A 198 -5.57 -11.58 -10.42
C LEU A 198 -4.49 -10.85 -11.21
N TRP A 199 -3.41 -11.52 -11.61
CA TRP A 199 -2.36 -10.88 -12.40
C TRP A 199 -2.89 -10.35 -13.73
N LYS A 200 -3.80 -11.07 -14.40
CA LYS A 200 -4.46 -10.62 -15.65
C LYS A 200 -5.22 -9.31 -15.50
N LEU A 201 -5.80 -9.04 -14.32
CA LEU A 201 -6.47 -7.77 -14.03
C LEU A 201 -5.49 -6.60 -13.86
N HIS A 202 -4.19 -6.87 -13.67
CA HIS A 202 -3.19 -5.86 -13.31
C HIS A 202 -2.13 -5.65 -14.39
N SER A 203 -1.77 -6.73 -15.10
CA SER A 203 -0.72 -6.73 -16.11
C SER A 203 -1.06 -5.79 -17.26
N GLN A 204 -0.19 -4.83 -17.53
CA GLN A 204 -0.26 -3.93 -18.67
C GLN A 204 1.15 -3.78 -19.25
N GLU A 205 1.27 -3.41 -20.52
CA GLU A 205 2.54 -3.14 -21.20
C GLU A 205 3.14 -1.78 -20.76
N LYS A 206 3.38 -1.65 -19.46
CA LYS A 206 3.92 -0.46 -18.78
C LYS A 206 4.82 -0.93 -17.62
N PRO A 207 5.86 -0.16 -17.21
CA PRO A 207 6.84 -0.60 -16.21
C PRO A 207 6.23 -1.26 -14.96
N ILE A 208 5.26 -0.59 -14.34
CA ILE A 208 4.54 -1.08 -13.16
C ILE A 208 3.01 -1.12 -13.37
N GLY A 209 2.55 -1.28 -14.61
CA GLY A 209 1.11 -1.25 -14.92
C GLY A 209 0.43 0.06 -14.47
N ALA A 210 -0.70 -0.05 -13.77
CA ALA A 210 -1.39 1.07 -13.12
C ALA A 210 -0.95 1.32 -11.67
N SER A 211 -0.03 0.48 -11.14
CA SER A 211 0.48 0.55 -9.78
C SER A 211 1.28 1.84 -9.53
N CYS A 212 1.58 2.09 -8.26
CA CYS A 212 2.31 3.27 -7.81
C CYS A 212 3.40 2.89 -6.80
N GLN A 213 4.62 3.36 -7.03
CA GLN A 213 5.69 3.37 -6.04
C GLN A 213 5.65 4.70 -5.28
N ARG A 214 5.55 4.65 -3.95
CA ARG A 214 5.52 5.83 -3.08
C ARG A 214 6.76 5.86 -2.18
N PHE A 215 7.39 7.02 -2.15
CA PHE A 215 8.23 7.45 -1.05
C PHE A 215 7.42 8.38 -0.15
N MET A 216 7.64 8.30 1.15
CA MET A 216 6.82 9.04 2.10
C MET A 216 7.62 9.36 3.36
N GLY A 217 7.33 10.53 3.93
CA GLY A 217 7.91 11.00 5.18
C GLY A 217 6.85 11.48 6.15
N TYR A 218 6.95 11.09 7.42
CA TYR A 218 6.28 11.76 8.52
C TYR A 218 7.30 12.53 9.35
N PHE A 219 7.00 13.81 9.60
CA PHE A 219 7.89 14.73 10.30
C PHE A 219 7.39 14.97 11.72
N PRO A 220 8.25 15.01 12.75
CA PRO A 220 7.82 15.37 14.11
C PRO A 220 7.05 16.69 14.14
N ARG A 221 6.02 16.78 14.99
CA ARG A 221 5.31 18.03 15.30
C ARG A 221 5.69 18.50 16.70
N ASP A 222 5.43 19.77 17.00
CA ASP A 222 5.55 20.29 18.36
C ASP A 222 4.44 19.74 19.28
N GLU A 223 4.63 19.89 20.60
CA GLU A 223 3.71 19.33 21.60
C GLU A 223 2.28 19.89 21.52
N ASP A 224 2.12 21.15 21.11
CA ASP A 224 0.81 21.79 20.94
C ASP A 224 0.03 21.12 19.78
N ALA A 225 0.69 20.93 18.63
CA ALA A 225 0.13 20.24 17.49
C ALA A 225 -0.14 18.75 17.77
N GLU A 226 0.74 18.06 18.50
CA GLU A 226 0.49 16.67 18.92
C GLU A 226 -0.71 16.57 19.86
N SER A 227 -0.83 17.49 20.82
CA SER A 227 -1.97 17.52 21.75
C SER A 227 -3.29 17.83 21.04
N LYS A 228 -3.32 18.76 20.10
CA LYS A 228 -4.54 19.14 19.36
C LYS A 228 -5.03 18.08 18.39
N THR A 229 -4.14 17.17 17.97
CA THR A 229 -4.46 16.11 17.00
C THR A 229 -4.53 14.73 17.63
N ASP A 230 -4.50 14.62 18.96
CA ASP A 230 -4.42 13.36 19.72
C ASP A 230 -3.25 12.45 19.27
N GLY A 231 -2.16 13.05 18.80
CA GLY A 231 -1.03 12.35 18.21
C GLY A 231 -1.36 11.62 16.90
N ILE A 232 -2.49 11.89 16.25
CA ILE A 232 -2.87 11.25 14.99
C ILE A 232 -2.15 11.96 13.83
N TRP A 233 -1.20 11.24 13.23
CA TRP A 233 -0.47 11.71 12.06
C TRP A 233 -1.22 11.41 10.78
N SER A 234 -1.84 10.24 10.67
CA SER A 234 -2.76 9.85 9.60
C SER A 234 -3.93 9.10 10.21
N LYS A 235 -5.16 9.55 9.91
CA LYS A 235 -6.40 9.00 10.46
C LYS A 235 -6.64 7.54 10.04
N GLY A 236 -7.56 6.87 10.73
CA GLY A 236 -7.95 5.51 10.38
C GLY A 236 -8.63 5.45 9.00
N HIS A 237 -8.06 4.70 8.08
CA HIS A 237 -8.56 4.54 6.72
C HIS A 237 -8.26 3.14 6.17
N THR A 238 -8.91 2.81 5.05
CA THR A 238 -8.50 1.72 4.15
C THR A 238 -7.82 2.30 2.92
N ASP A 239 -6.91 1.52 2.34
CA ASP A 239 -6.25 1.84 1.07
C ASP A 239 -7.16 1.57 -0.13
N TYR A 240 -6.94 2.26 -1.27
CA TYR A 240 -7.91 2.31 -2.38
C TYR A 240 -7.66 1.28 -3.49
N ASN A 241 -6.53 0.60 -3.40
CA ASN A 241 -5.92 -0.24 -4.42
C ASN A 241 -6.23 -1.73 -4.17
N THR A 242 -5.49 -2.66 -4.78
CA THR A 242 -5.70 -4.11 -4.59
C THR A 242 -4.92 -4.63 -3.39
N LEU A 243 -3.60 -4.39 -3.37
CA LEU A 243 -2.72 -4.65 -2.24
C LEU A 243 -1.83 -3.45 -1.99
N SER A 244 -1.49 -3.20 -0.74
CA SER A 244 -0.44 -2.26 -0.34
C SER A 244 0.73 -3.06 0.25
N LEU A 245 1.94 -2.76 -0.22
CA LEU A 245 3.17 -3.43 0.18
C LEU A 245 4.09 -2.39 0.83
N LEU A 246 4.09 -2.34 2.15
CA LEU A 246 4.90 -1.43 2.96
C LEU A 246 6.18 -2.15 3.40
N TRP A 247 7.35 -1.64 3.06
CA TRP A 247 8.59 -2.17 3.65
C TRP A 247 8.64 -1.87 5.14
N SER A 248 8.82 -2.91 5.96
CA SER A 248 8.87 -2.77 7.41
C SER A 248 10.07 -1.91 7.80
N GLN A 249 9.85 -0.98 8.74
CA GLN A 249 10.90 -0.10 9.24
C GLN A 249 10.79 0.09 10.76
N PRO A 250 11.88 0.46 11.47
CA PRO A 250 11.97 0.39 12.94
C PRO A 250 11.10 1.35 13.75
N ILE A 251 10.67 2.48 13.16
CA ILE A 251 9.87 3.49 13.87
C ILE A 251 8.44 2.98 14.04
N SER A 252 8.03 2.72 15.27
CA SER A 252 6.69 2.20 15.58
C SER A 252 5.69 3.36 15.51
N ALA A 253 4.83 3.34 14.49
CA ALA A 253 3.84 4.41 14.26
C ALA A 253 2.55 3.88 13.63
N LEU A 254 2.63 2.81 12.83
CA LEU A 254 1.50 2.17 12.19
C LEU A 254 0.68 1.39 13.22
N GLN A 255 -0.63 1.61 13.22
CA GLN A 255 -1.60 0.80 13.97
C GLN A 255 -2.66 0.23 13.04
N VAL A 256 -3.09 -1.00 13.31
CA VAL A 256 -4.21 -1.66 12.63
C VAL A 256 -5.38 -1.78 13.60
N LEU A 257 -6.60 -1.58 13.11
CA LEU A 257 -7.82 -1.81 13.88
C LEU A 257 -8.17 -3.30 13.77
N THR A 258 -7.81 -4.09 14.77
CA THR A 258 -7.96 -5.55 14.70
C THR A 258 -9.45 -5.94 14.62
N PRO A 259 -9.89 -6.61 13.53
CA PRO A 259 -11.28 -7.01 13.36
C PRO A 259 -11.76 -7.91 14.52
N GLY A 260 -13.01 -7.71 14.95
CA GLY A 260 -13.62 -8.45 16.06
C GLY A 260 -13.32 -7.86 17.45
N GLU A 261 -12.10 -7.38 17.70
CA GLU A 261 -11.77 -6.68 18.95
C GLU A 261 -12.11 -5.18 18.90
N ASN A 262 -12.12 -4.58 17.70
CA ASN A 262 -12.26 -3.13 17.49
C ASN A 262 -11.26 -2.30 18.31
N LYS A 263 -10.01 -2.79 18.40
CA LYS A 263 -8.91 -2.15 19.11
C LYS A 263 -7.76 -1.83 18.17
N TRP A 264 -7.18 -0.65 18.33
CA TRP A 264 -5.94 -0.28 17.65
C TRP A 264 -4.76 -1.03 18.27
N LYS A 265 -4.02 -1.77 17.45
CA LYS A 265 -2.79 -2.47 17.84
C LYS A 265 -1.62 -2.05 16.96
N TRP A 266 -0.44 -2.00 17.54
CA TRP A 266 0.78 -1.54 16.88
C TRP A 266 1.36 -2.62 15.96
N VAL A 267 1.81 -2.21 14.78
CA VAL A 267 2.50 -3.12 13.85
C VAL A 267 3.99 -3.10 14.19
N LYS A 268 4.52 -4.24 14.64
CA LYS A 268 5.91 -4.40 15.04
C LYS A 268 6.86 -4.39 13.83
N HIS A 269 8.06 -3.83 14.00
CA HIS A 269 9.08 -3.96 12.96
C HIS A 269 9.50 -5.43 12.80
N THR A 270 9.63 -5.88 11.55
CA THR A 270 10.22 -7.17 11.20
C THR A 270 11.26 -6.93 10.10
N PRO A 271 12.57 -7.01 10.41
CA PRO A 271 13.63 -6.72 9.45
C PRO A 271 13.50 -7.50 8.14
N GLY A 272 13.63 -6.82 7.00
CA GLY A 272 13.54 -7.41 5.67
C GLY A 272 12.14 -7.85 5.22
N ALA A 273 11.12 -7.72 6.08
CA ALA A 273 9.75 -8.08 5.72
C ALA A 273 8.99 -6.92 5.05
N LEU A 274 8.01 -7.29 4.22
CA LEU A 274 6.91 -6.41 3.83
C LEU A 274 5.76 -6.58 4.82
N VAL A 275 5.15 -5.48 5.23
CA VAL A 275 3.79 -5.47 5.77
C VAL A 275 2.85 -5.33 4.57
N VAL A 276 2.06 -6.37 4.30
CA VAL A 276 1.12 -6.40 3.17
C VAL A 276 -0.30 -6.36 3.69
N ASN A 277 -1.13 -5.48 3.12
CA ASN A 277 -2.56 -5.44 3.41
C ASN A 277 -3.44 -5.48 2.17
N VAL A 278 -4.62 -6.07 2.36
CA VAL A 278 -5.75 -5.94 1.44
C VAL A 278 -6.22 -4.49 1.47
N ALA A 279 -6.51 -3.99 0.27
CA ALA A 279 -7.06 -2.67 0.04
C ALA A 279 -8.46 -2.83 -0.61
N ASP A 280 -9.22 -1.74 -0.72
CA ASP A 280 -10.64 -1.81 -1.06
C ASP A 280 -10.93 -2.54 -2.36
N ALA A 281 -10.08 -2.40 -3.38
CA ALA A 281 -10.32 -3.05 -4.66
C ALA A 281 -10.31 -4.57 -4.51
N LEU A 282 -9.41 -5.14 -3.71
CA LEU A 282 -9.40 -6.59 -3.46
C LEU A 282 -10.52 -7.02 -2.51
N ASP A 283 -10.91 -6.17 -1.56
CA ASP A 283 -12.10 -6.40 -0.75
C ASP A 283 -13.32 -6.56 -1.67
N PHE A 284 -13.57 -5.58 -2.56
CA PHE A 284 -14.68 -5.63 -3.52
C PHE A 284 -14.58 -6.80 -4.50
N LEU A 285 -13.40 -7.04 -5.10
CA LEU A 285 -13.16 -8.13 -6.04
C LEU A 285 -13.32 -9.52 -5.38
N SER A 286 -13.09 -9.63 -4.07
CA SER A 286 -13.32 -10.87 -3.31
C SER A 286 -14.74 -11.01 -2.75
N GLY A 287 -15.61 -10.01 -2.97
CA GLY A 287 -16.93 -9.94 -2.33
C GLY A 287 -16.86 -9.75 -0.82
N GLY A 288 -15.79 -9.14 -0.32
CA GLY A 288 -15.54 -8.91 1.09
C GLY A 288 -15.12 -10.14 1.88
N VAL A 289 -14.69 -11.21 1.21
CA VAL A 289 -14.11 -12.38 1.89
C VAL A 289 -12.72 -12.05 2.44
N LEU A 290 -11.92 -11.29 1.67
CA LEU A 290 -10.65 -10.72 2.12
C LEU A 290 -10.90 -9.28 2.60
N LYS A 291 -10.35 -8.90 3.75
CA LYS A 291 -10.77 -7.69 4.46
C LYS A 291 -9.84 -6.52 4.23
N ALA A 292 -10.34 -5.41 3.70
CA ALA A 292 -9.64 -4.14 3.75
C ALA A 292 -9.66 -3.60 5.20
N THR A 293 -8.64 -3.95 5.97
CA THR A 293 -8.56 -3.56 7.37
C THR A 293 -8.11 -2.12 7.53
N ARG A 294 -8.81 -1.41 8.42
CA ARG A 294 -8.51 -0.02 8.73
C ARG A 294 -7.20 0.09 9.48
N HIS A 295 -6.39 1.06 9.08
CA HIS A 295 -5.11 1.34 9.70
C HIS A 295 -4.91 2.84 9.83
N ARG A 296 -4.08 3.26 10.79
CA ARG A 296 -3.76 4.66 11.05
C ARG A 296 -2.28 4.81 11.36
N VAL A 297 -1.78 6.04 11.32
CA VAL A 297 -0.43 6.37 11.78
C VAL A 297 -0.54 7.33 12.94
N ILE A 298 0.08 6.97 14.05
CA ILE A 298 0.13 7.79 15.25
C ILE A 298 1.56 8.22 15.55
N ARG A 299 1.70 9.26 16.35
CA ARG A 299 2.96 9.74 16.89
C ARG A 299 3.75 8.56 17.48
N PRO A 300 5.02 8.37 17.08
CA PRO A 300 5.84 7.32 17.65
C PRO A 300 5.99 7.44 19.17
N PRO A 301 6.36 6.35 19.85
CA PRO A 301 6.72 6.38 21.27
C PRO A 301 7.81 7.42 21.54
N SER A 302 7.91 7.88 22.79
CA SER A 302 8.79 9.00 23.16
C SER A 302 10.28 8.77 22.84
N ASP A 303 10.74 7.53 22.72
CA ASP A 303 12.12 7.21 22.33
C ASP A 303 12.37 7.27 20.80
N GLN A 304 11.32 7.53 20.01
CA GLN A 304 11.35 7.68 18.56
C GLN A 304 10.63 8.95 18.06
N ALA A 305 9.99 9.72 18.94
CA ALA A 305 9.06 10.79 18.57
C ALA A 305 9.69 11.93 17.75
N ASP A 306 10.98 12.19 17.95
CA ASP A 306 11.72 13.28 17.27
C ASP A 306 12.39 12.82 15.97
N ILE A 307 12.12 11.59 15.52
CA ILE A 307 12.75 11.00 14.34
C ILE A 307 11.81 11.11 13.12
N ILE A 308 12.33 11.59 12.00
CA ILE A 308 11.59 11.58 10.72
C ILE A 308 11.44 10.13 10.26
N ARG A 309 10.20 9.71 10.02
CA ARG A 309 9.87 8.37 9.55
C ARG A 309 9.79 8.34 8.03
N TYR A 310 10.81 7.75 7.39
CA TYR A 310 10.82 7.50 5.95
C TYR A 310 10.24 6.13 5.60
N ILE A 311 9.50 6.07 4.49
CA ILE A 311 8.70 4.91 4.14
C ILE A 311 8.75 4.66 2.64
N LEU A 312 8.81 3.37 2.29
CA LEU A 312 8.65 2.86 0.93
C LEU A 312 7.38 2.01 0.86
N ILE A 313 6.45 2.39 -0.03
CA ILE A 313 5.21 1.64 -0.25
C ILE A 313 5.02 1.39 -1.73
N HIS A 314 4.63 0.17 -2.09
CA HIS A 314 4.15 -0.15 -3.42
C HIS A 314 2.65 -0.45 -3.39
N PHE A 315 1.86 0.33 -4.13
CA PHE A 315 0.42 0.15 -4.23
C PHE A 315 0.10 -0.61 -5.53
N ALA A 316 -0.23 -1.88 -5.42
CA ALA A 316 -0.64 -2.71 -6.56
C ALA A 316 -2.08 -2.38 -6.95
N ARG A 317 -2.32 -1.96 -8.19
CA ARG A 317 -3.63 -1.51 -8.68
C ARG A 317 -4.06 -2.29 -9.92
N ALA A 318 -5.33 -2.67 -9.97
CA ALA A 318 -5.92 -3.25 -11.17
C ALA A 318 -5.89 -2.24 -12.34
N ALA A 319 -6.13 -2.71 -13.55
CA ALA A 319 -6.26 -1.86 -14.72
C ALA A 319 -7.35 -0.80 -14.49
N PRO A 320 -7.18 0.45 -14.98
CA PRO A 320 -8.07 1.58 -14.69
C PRO A 320 -9.56 1.30 -14.93
N ASP A 321 -9.87 0.50 -15.94
CA ASP A 321 -11.20 0.12 -16.40
C ASP A 321 -11.76 -1.15 -15.71
N THR A 322 -10.99 -1.79 -14.83
CA THR A 322 -11.44 -2.97 -14.08
C THR A 322 -12.64 -2.60 -13.22
N MET A 323 -13.77 -3.27 -13.47
CA MET A 323 -14.99 -3.12 -12.70
C MET A 323 -14.83 -3.79 -11.32
N LEU A 324 -15.08 -3.05 -10.25
CA LEU A 324 -14.90 -3.53 -8.86
C LEU A 324 -16.11 -4.35 -8.37
N ASN A 325 -16.55 -5.32 -9.16
CA ASN A 325 -17.50 -6.35 -8.74
C ASN A 325 -16.76 -7.55 -8.16
N PRO A 326 -17.41 -8.39 -7.32
CA PRO A 326 -16.86 -9.69 -6.98
C PRO A 326 -16.51 -10.49 -8.24
N ILE A 327 -15.34 -11.12 -8.27
CA ILE A 327 -14.87 -11.92 -9.42
C ILE A 327 -15.84 -13.09 -9.60
N ALA A 328 -16.57 -13.08 -10.71
CA ALA A 328 -17.65 -14.02 -10.97
C ALA A 328 -17.13 -15.47 -11.04
N GLU A 329 -15.90 -15.68 -11.48
CA GLU A 329 -15.27 -16.99 -11.60
C GLU A 329 -14.79 -17.56 -10.26
N SER A 330 -14.72 -16.76 -9.18
CA SER A 330 -14.21 -17.21 -7.88
C SER A 330 -15.24 -18.05 -7.15
N PRO A 331 -15.03 -19.37 -6.97
CA PRO A 331 -15.95 -20.20 -6.21
C PRO A 331 -16.08 -19.73 -4.76
N LEU A 332 -15.00 -19.22 -4.16
CA LEU A 332 -15.04 -18.67 -2.82
C LEU A 332 -15.92 -17.41 -2.74
N ALA A 333 -15.74 -16.46 -3.66
CA ALA A 333 -16.57 -15.25 -3.70
C ALA A 333 -18.04 -15.56 -4.00
N GLN A 334 -18.34 -16.55 -4.84
CA GLN A 334 -19.72 -17.00 -5.09
C GLN A 334 -20.38 -17.57 -3.82
N ARG A 335 -19.64 -18.34 -3.02
CA ARG A 335 -20.19 -18.99 -1.82
C ARG A 335 -20.33 -18.04 -0.63
N GLU A 336 -19.38 -17.13 -0.45
CA GLU A 336 -19.24 -16.35 0.80
C GLU A 336 -19.32 -14.84 0.58
N GLY A 337 -19.15 -14.38 -0.66
CA GLY A 337 -19.03 -12.97 -0.99
C GLY A 337 -20.36 -12.24 -1.16
N LYS A 338 -20.30 -10.91 -1.05
CA LYS A 338 -21.40 -9.98 -1.33
C LYS A 338 -20.89 -8.82 -2.18
N ASN A 339 -21.70 -8.36 -3.12
CA ASN A 339 -21.34 -7.20 -3.92
C ASN A 339 -21.56 -5.91 -3.12
N ALA A 340 -20.48 -5.19 -2.81
CA ALA A 340 -20.52 -3.91 -2.08
C ALA A 340 -21.35 -2.83 -2.79
N PHE A 341 -21.59 -2.98 -4.09
CA PHE A 341 -22.34 -2.04 -4.93
C PHE A 341 -23.72 -2.57 -5.35
N GLN A 342 -24.23 -3.65 -4.70
CA GLN A 342 -25.51 -4.25 -5.10
C GLN A 342 -26.66 -3.24 -5.11
N SER A 343 -26.80 -2.42 -4.07
CA SER A 343 -27.83 -1.38 -4.01
C SER A 343 -27.75 -0.38 -5.18
N ARG A 344 -26.53 -0.01 -5.58
CA ARG A 344 -26.32 0.89 -6.72
C ARG A 344 -26.70 0.22 -8.05
N ILE A 345 -26.43 -1.08 -8.18
CA ILE A 345 -26.80 -1.89 -9.36
C ILE A 345 -28.32 -2.05 -9.45
N ASP A 346 -28.98 -2.35 -8.34
CA ASP A 346 -30.45 -2.53 -8.26
C ASP A 346 -31.21 -1.25 -8.66
N GLN A 347 -30.58 -0.07 -8.46
CA GLN A 347 -31.09 1.23 -8.86
C GLN A 347 -30.77 1.60 -10.33
N GLY A 348 -30.26 0.66 -11.12
CA GLY A 348 -29.91 0.85 -12.54
C GLY A 348 -28.50 1.38 -12.78
N GLY A 349 -27.66 1.45 -11.74
CA GLY A 349 -26.26 1.83 -11.85
C GLY A 349 -25.32 0.65 -12.15
N ARG A 350 -24.03 0.84 -11.85
CA ARG A 350 -22.98 -0.19 -11.91
C ARG A 350 -21.96 0.01 -10.79
N ALA A 351 -21.20 -1.03 -10.48
CA ALA A 351 -19.98 -0.86 -9.66
C ALA A 351 -19.03 0.15 -10.34
N PRO A 352 -18.23 0.90 -9.58
CA PRO A 352 -17.23 1.79 -10.15
C PRO A 352 -16.09 0.98 -10.77
N THR A 353 -15.35 1.62 -11.69
CA THR A 353 -14.04 1.10 -12.11
C THR A 353 -12.97 1.40 -11.05
N GLN A 354 -11.83 0.72 -11.14
CA GLN A 354 -10.66 1.01 -10.31
C GLN A 354 -10.24 2.48 -10.37
N GLU A 355 -10.29 3.11 -11.54
CA GLU A 355 -9.94 4.52 -11.71
C GLU A 355 -10.96 5.46 -11.10
N GLU A 356 -12.25 5.17 -11.26
CA GLU A 356 -13.33 5.97 -10.66
C GLU A 356 -13.24 5.95 -9.13
N TRP A 357 -13.06 4.76 -8.55
CA TRP A 357 -12.87 4.61 -7.10
C TRP A 357 -11.64 5.35 -6.61
N LEU A 358 -10.49 5.14 -7.27
CA LEU A 358 -9.22 5.77 -6.92
C LEU A 358 -9.33 7.30 -6.95
N LYS A 359 -9.82 7.87 -8.05
CA LYS A 359 -9.93 9.32 -8.21
C LYS A 359 -10.85 9.93 -7.16
N GLU A 360 -11.99 9.29 -6.90
CA GLU A 360 -12.95 9.82 -5.94
C GLU A 360 -12.43 9.77 -4.52
N ARG A 361 -11.75 8.68 -4.13
CA ARG A 361 -11.08 8.59 -2.82
C ARG A 361 -10.00 9.65 -2.67
N ILE A 362 -9.17 9.87 -3.69
CA ILE A 362 -8.12 10.90 -3.63
C ILE A 362 -8.71 12.29 -3.47
N ARG A 363 -9.79 12.64 -4.21
CA ARG A 363 -10.43 13.96 -4.11
C ARG A 363 -10.98 14.26 -2.73
N ARG A 364 -11.50 13.24 -2.05
CA ARG A 364 -12.07 13.34 -0.70
C ARG A 364 -11.02 13.31 0.39
N THR A 365 -9.85 12.71 0.12
CA THR A 365 -8.80 12.57 1.13
C THR A 365 -8.25 13.92 1.59
N GLY A 366 -8.31 14.15 2.91
CA GLY A 366 -7.94 15.40 3.56
C GLY A 366 -8.97 16.53 3.41
N LYS A 367 -10.11 16.25 2.78
CA LYS A 367 -11.29 17.13 2.70
C LYS A 367 -12.51 16.52 3.35
N GLU A 368 -12.35 15.37 4.00
CA GLU A 368 -13.48 14.68 4.60
C GLU A 368 -14.10 15.61 5.64
N LEU A 369 -15.41 15.81 5.50
CA LEU A 369 -16.16 16.78 6.28
C LEU A 369 -16.07 16.39 7.76
N TYR A 370 -15.32 17.17 8.54
CA TYR A 370 -15.35 17.14 10.01
C TYR A 370 -16.59 17.87 10.57
N ASP A 371 -17.54 18.24 9.71
CA ASP A 371 -18.49 19.32 9.99
C ASP A 371 -19.93 18.92 9.68
N ASP A 372 -20.36 17.76 10.19
CA ASP A 372 -21.73 17.32 10.02
C ASP A 372 -22.35 16.86 11.33
N GLU A 373 -23.54 17.38 11.60
CA GLU A 373 -24.48 16.99 12.68
C GLU A 373 -24.86 15.48 12.61
N ARG A 374 -24.35 14.77 11.61
CA ARG A 374 -24.53 13.33 11.36
C ARG A 374 -23.62 12.41 12.18
N ASN A 375 -22.62 12.93 12.88
CA ASN A 375 -21.76 12.11 13.75
C ASN A 375 -22.15 12.32 15.22
N PRO A 376 -22.61 11.27 15.94
CA PRO A 376 -22.88 11.41 17.37
C PRO A 376 -21.58 11.79 18.10
N PRO A 377 -21.60 12.80 18.99
CA PRO A 377 -20.44 13.18 19.78
C PRO A 377 -19.83 11.96 20.49
N GLY A 378 -18.53 11.70 20.28
CA GLY A 378 -17.77 10.67 20.98
C GLY A 378 -17.60 9.32 20.27
N SER A 379 -18.04 9.14 19.02
CA SER A 379 -17.82 7.88 18.29
C SER A 379 -16.40 7.70 17.72
N GLY A 380 -15.69 8.80 17.45
CA GLY A 380 -14.40 8.76 16.73
C GLY A 380 -14.50 8.16 15.32
N LEU A 381 -15.71 8.13 14.73
CA LEU A 381 -16.03 7.50 13.46
C LEU A 381 -16.85 8.46 12.59
N VAL A 382 -16.40 8.66 11.36
CA VAL A 382 -17.08 9.40 10.30
C VAL A 382 -17.42 8.44 9.17
N GLU A 383 -18.70 8.38 8.78
CA GLU A 383 -19.13 7.62 7.60
C GLU A 383 -19.37 8.57 6.43
N GLU A 384 -18.88 8.17 5.25
CA GLU A 384 -19.10 8.88 4.00
C GLU A 384 -19.61 7.92 2.94
N GLU A 385 -20.63 8.31 2.18
CA GLU A 385 -21.02 7.56 1.00
C GLU A 385 -20.19 7.99 -0.21
N ILE A 386 -19.46 7.05 -0.77
CA ILE A 386 -18.62 7.23 -1.95
C ILE A 386 -19.08 6.25 -3.01
N LEU A 387 -19.60 6.78 -4.13
CA LEU A 387 -20.00 5.98 -5.29
C LEU A 387 -20.99 4.84 -4.95
N GLY A 388 -21.87 5.07 -3.96
CA GLY A 388 -22.90 4.12 -3.50
C GLY A 388 -22.44 3.13 -2.44
N THR A 389 -21.23 3.29 -1.88
CA THR A 389 -20.71 2.45 -0.79
C THR A 389 -20.27 3.31 0.38
N LYS A 390 -20.59 2.86 1.60
CA LYS A 390 -20.14 3.49 2.83
C LYS A 390 -18.65 3.28 3.04
N VAL A 391 -17.94 4.36 3.28
CA VAL A 391 -16.53 4.39 3.68
C VAL A 391 -16.46 5.00 5.07
N GLU A 392 -15.81 4.28 5.97
CA GLU A 392 -15.64 4.67 7.36
C GLU A 392 -14.23 5.22 7.58
N TYR A 393 -14.14 6.39 8.19
CA TYR A 393 -12.92 7.02 8.65
C TYR A 393 -12.93 7.13 10.16
N TYR A 394 -11.85 6.72 10.81
CA TYR A 394 -11.73 6.88 12.26
C TYR A 394 -10.91 8.14 12.55
N VAL A 395 -11.59 9.11 13.14
CA VAL A 395 -11.05 10.42 13.50
C VAL A 395 -10.61 10.43 14.94
#